data_AF-A0A1I8MXE3-F1
#
_entry.id   AF-A0A1I8MXE3-F1
#
_cell.length_a   1.000
_cell.length_b   1.000
_cell.length_c   1.000
_cell.angle_alpha   90.00
_cell.angle_beta   90.00
_cell.angle_gamma   90.00
#
_symmetry.space_group_name_H-M   'P 1'
#
loop_
_entity.id
_entity.type
_entity.pdbx_description
1 polymer ?
#
loop_
_entity_poly.entity_id
_entity_poly.type
_entity_poly.pdbx_seq_one_letter_code
_entity_poly.pdbx_strand_id
1 'polypeptide(L)'
;MSSSEEDHNSSDEHSSSEEEEEQRNEIREDLKNMSFEEIMKLKEELGAKIYKEAVLGIDSSKKEKPKKETKEFKRLNKNRPREQTAKRQVPFLGAELRTKRKKDDVRDPRFDERAGEYDVKKFKENYKFVSEIREKEVAQLKAALNKTTDEEERREIKKTIQRLINKNVEEKKWHQKQQQLKEEQSDIQKAIAEGRQPHFITKKERRTKELVAQFEELKQKGKLAKHLEKRRKKNAAKDRKRIGFD
;
A
#
# COMPACT_ATOMS: atom_id res chain seq x y z
N MET A 1 -3.95 39.98 -45.33
CA MET A 1 -3.06 39.12 -44.51
C MET A 1 -3.92 37.97 -44.01
N SER A 2 -3.96 36.89 -44.79
CA SER A 2 -3.28 35.61 -44.53
C SER A 2 -4.16 34.73 -43.64
N SER A 3 -5.04 33.91 -44.21
CA SER A 3 -4.78 32.58 -44.80
C SER A 3 -4.17 31.60 -43.81
N SER A 4 -4.97 30.61 -43.39
CA SER A 4 -4.54 29.27 -42.97
C SER A 4 -5.76 28.36 -43.04
N GLU A 5 -5.91 27.74 -44.20
CA GLU A 5 -6.60 26.47 -44.38
C GLU A 5 -5.69 25.39 -43.77
N GLU A 6 -6.20 24.61 -42.82
CA GLU A 6 -5.55 23.38 -42.36
C GLU A 6 -6.16 22.22 -43.13
N ASP A 7 -5.38 21.67 -44.05
CA ASP A 7 -5.68 20.51 -44.86
C ASP A 7 -5.77 19.23 -44.04
N HIS A 8 -6.73 18.39 -44.44
CA HIS A 8 -6.87 17.01 -44.05
C HIS A 8 -5.60 16.20 -44.33
N ASN A 9 -5.08 15.50 -43.31
CA ASN A 9 -4.24 14.32 -43.53
C ASN A 9 -4.76 13.17 -42.65
N SER A 10 -5.70 12.39 -43.20
CA SER A 10 -6.25 11.15 -42.61
C SER A 10 -6.27 10.10 -43.70
N SER A 11 -5.08 9.71 -44.15
CA SER A 11 -4.88 8.75 -45.24
C SER A 11 -3.86 7.66 -44.89
N ASP A 12 -3.50 7.51 -43.60
CA ASP A 12 -2.43 6.60 -43.16
C ASP A 12 -2.90 5.44 -42.26
N GLU A 13 -4.21 5.28 -42.04
CA GLU A 13 -4.79 4.16 -41.26
C GLU A 13 -5.39 3.06 -42.16
N HIS A 14 -5.57 3.30 -43.46
CA HIS A 14 -6.14 2.30 -44.37
C HIS A 14 -5.11 1.32 -44.94
N SER A 15 -3.83 1.71 -45.01
CA SER A 15 -2.77 0.85 -45.55
C SER A 15 -2.48 -0.36 -44.65
N SER A 16 -2.50 -0.18 -43.33
CA SER A 16 -2.18 -1.26 -42.38
C SER A 16 -3.25 -2.36 -42.31
N SER A 17 -4.51 -2.04 -42.60
CA SER A 17 -5.61 -3.01 -42.54
C SER A 17 -5.69 -3.94 -43.75
N GLU A 18 -5.21 -3.47 -44.90
CA GLU A 18 -5.21 -4.24 -46.15
C GLU A 18 -4.12 -5.32 -46.12
N GLU A 19 -2.93 -4.98 -45.61
CA GLU A 19 -1.82 -5.92 -45.43
C GLU A 19 -2.15 -7.07 -44.45
N GLU A 20 -2.88 -6.79 -43.36
CA GLU A 20 -3.31 -7.83 -42.40
C GLU A 20 -4.35 -8.80 -43.00
N GLU A 21 -5.24 -8.32 -43.87
CA GLU A 21 -6.23 -9.17 -44.54
C GLU A 21 -5.59 -10.05 -45.63
N GLU A 22 -4.59 -9.54 -46.33
CA GLU A 22 -3.80 -10.32 -47.29
C GLU A 22 -3.07 -11.49 -46.61
N GLN A 23 -2.37 -11.22 -45.49
CA GLN A 23 -1.70 -12.26 -44.69
C GLN A 23 -2.69 -13.32 -44.17
N ARG A 24 -3.91 -12.93 -43.79
CA ARG A 24 -4.95 -13.87 -43.35
C ARG A 24 -5.45 -14.76 -44.48
N ASN A 25 -5.54 -14.23 -45.69
CA ASN A 25 -5.98 -14.99 -46.85
C ASN A 25 -4.91 -16.01 -47.27
N GLU A 26 -3.63 -15.66 -47.18
CA GLU A 26 -2.52 -16.60 -47.35
C GLU A 26 -2.59 -17.74 -46.32
N ILE A 27 -2.75 -17.41 -45.03
CA ILE A 27 -2.92 -18.42 -43.96
C ILE A 27 -4.12 -19.34 -44.22
N ARG A 28 -5.21 -18.82 -44.78
CA ARG A 28 -6.40 -19.64 -45.11
C ARG A 28 -6.17 -20.56 -46.29
N GLU A 29 -5.46 -20.12 -47.33
CA GLU A 29 -5.11 -20.99 -48.46
C GLU A 29 -4.12 -22.08 -48.05
N ASP A 30 -3.15 -21.76 -47.18
CA ASP A 30 -2.22 -22.76 -46.62
C ASP A 30 -2.96 -23.80 -45.77
N LEU A 31 -3.86 -23.38 -44.90
CA LEU A 31 -4.67 -24.29 -44.09
C LEU A 31 -5.62 -25.16 -44.92
N LYS A 32 -6.08 -24.68 -46.09
CA LYS A 32 -6.96 -25.42 -47.00
C LYS A 32 -6.24 -26.57 -47.70
N ASN A 33 -4.92 -26.45 -47.87
CA ASN A 33 -4.07 -27.49 -48.46
C ASN A 33 -3.62 -28.56 -47.46
N MET A 34 -3.80 -28.34 -46.15
CA MET A 34 -3.43 -29.29 -45.11
C MET A 34 -4.55 -30.27 -44.76
N SER A 35 -4.18 -31.46 -44.26
CA SER A 35 -5.15 -32.43 -43.79
C SER A 35 -5.79 -31.98 -42.47
N PHE A 36 -7.02 -32.43 -42.20
CA PHE A 36 -7.74 -32.07 -40.97
C PHE A 36 -6.98 -32.44 -39.69
N GLU A 37 -6.22 -33.54 -39.71
CA GLU A 37 -5.41 -33.98 -38.57
C GLU A 37 -4.25 -33.01 -38.30
N GLU A 38 -3.59 -32.51 -39.33
CA GLU A 38 -2.51 -31.52 -39.21
C GLU A 38 -3.04 -30.17 -38.70
N ILE A 39 -4.22 -29.76 -39.18
CA ILE A 39 -4.90 -28.55 -38.69
C ILE A 39 -5.25 -28.68 -37.19
N MET A 40 -5.68 -29.87 -36.76
CA MET A 40 -6.01 -30.13 -35.35
C MET A 40 -4.74 -30.06 -34.47
N LYS A 41 -3.63 -30.67 -34.90
CA LYS A 41 -2.33 -30.61 -34.19
C LYS A 41 -1.81 -29.18 -34.08
N LEU A 42 -1.85 -28.41 -35.17
CA LEU A 42 -1.47 -26.99 -35.15
C LEU A 42 -2.30 -26.18 -34.16
N LYS A 43 -3.62 -26.41 -34.10
CA LYS A 43 -4.50 -25.72 -33.15
C LYS A 43 -4.18 -26.07 -31.70
N GLU A 44 -3.73 -27.30 -31.42
CA GLU A 44 -3.32 -27.74 -30.09
C GLU A 44 -1.97 -27.13 -29.69
N GLU A 45 -1.01 -27.05 -30.61
CA GLU A 45 0.32 -26.45 -30.38
C GLU A 45 0.28 -24.92 -30.24
N LEU A 46 -0.43 -24.23 -31.14
CA LEU A 46 -0.57 -22.77 -31.14
C LEU A 46 -1.60 -22.28 -30.11
N GLY A 47 -2.51 -23.16 -29.69
CA GLY A 47 -3.61 -22.85 -28.79
C GLY A 47 -4.82 -22.22 -29.50
N ALA A 48 -6.02 -22.60 -29.05
CA ALA A 48 -7.29 -22.27 -29.71
C ALA A 48 -7.66 -20.76 -29.73
N LYS A 49 -6.93 -19.90 -29.02
CA LYS A 49 -7.14 -18.44 -29.05
C LYS A 49 -6.35 -17.79 -30.19
N ILE A 50 -5.04 -18.04 -30.23
CA ILE A 50 -4.13 -17.51 -31.24
C ILE A 50 -4.52 -18.02 -32.63
N TYR A 51 -4.85 -19.31 -32.75
CA TYR A 51 -5.35 -19.89 -34.00
C TYR A 51 -6.62 -19.18 -34.52
N LYS A 52 -7.57 -18.86 -33.63
CA LYS A 52 -8.81 -18.15 -34.02
C LYS A 52 -8.54 -16.69 -34.37
N GLU A 53 -7.58 -16.06 -33.72
CA GLU A 53 -7.16 -14.69 -34.01
C GLU A 53 -6.50 -14.62 -35.40
N ALA A 54 -5.56 -15.52 -35.69
CA ALA A 54 -4.89 -15.59 -36.99
C ALA A 54 -5.83 -15.96 -38.15
N VAL A 55 -6.76 -16.89 -37.95
CA VAL A 55 -7.64 -17.38 -39.05
C VAL A 55 -8.91 -16.54 -39.21
N LEU A 56 -9.52 -16.11 -38.10
CA LEU A 56 -10.81 -15.41 -38.11
C LEU A 56 -10.68 -13.90 -37.87
N GLY A 57 -9.49 -13.41 -37.48
CA GLY A 57 -9.28 -12.00 -37.18
C GLY A 57 -10.01 -11.50 -35.94
N ILE A 58 -10.43 -12.41 -35.05
CA ILE A 58 -11.25 -12.06 -33.89
C ILE A 58 -10.34 -11.83 -32.69
N ASP A 59 -9.87 -10.59 -32.54
CA ASP A 59 -9.24 -10.11 -31.31
C ASP A 59 -10.21 -10.28 -30.15
N SER A 60 -10.00 -11.29 -29.31
CA SER A 60 -10.84 -11.51 -28.12
C SER A 60 -10.75 -10.38 -27.08
N SER A 61 -9.74 -9.50 -27.22
CA SER A 61 -9.50 -8.29 -26.44
C SER A 61 -10.21 -7.04 -27.00
N LYS A 62 -10.50 -6.94 -28.31
CA LYS A 62 -11.18 -5.79 -28.95
C LYS A 62 -12.68 -5.98 -29.19
N LYS A 63 -13.33 -6.95 -28.53
CA LYS A 63 -14.81 -6.98 -28.48
C LYS A 63 -15.33 -5.87 -27.56
N GLU A 64 -15.11 -4.61 -27.93
CA GLU A 64 -16.12 -3.60 -27.67
C GLU A 64 -17.38 -4.10 -28.38
N LYS A 65 -18.36 -4.55 -27.60
CA LYS A 65 -19.70 -4.81 -28.12
C LYS A 65 -20.05 -3.55 -28.92
N PRO A 66 -20.39 -3.63 -30.23
CA PRO A 66 -20.81 -2.44 -30.95
C PRO A 66 -21.94 -1.85 -30.11
N LYS A 67 -21.70 -0.67 -29.54
CA LYS A 67 -22.77 0.12 -28.95
C LYS A 67 -23.72 0.26 -30.10
N LYS A 68 -24.84 -0.47 -30.06
CA LYS A 68 -25.90 -0.30 -31.05
C LYS A 68 -26.15 1.19 -31.05
N GLU A 69 -25.74 1.88 -32.11
CA GLU A 69 -26.05 3.27 -32.30
C GLU A 69 -27.57 3.30 -32.36
N THR A 70 -28.20 3.53 -31.21
CA THR A 70 -29.62 3.75 -31.14
C THR A 70 -29.78 5.09 -31.82
N LYS A 71 -30.09 5.09 -33.12
CA LYS A 71 -30.49 6.31 -33.83
C LYS A 71 -31.53 7.00 -32.97
N GLU A 72 -31.13 8.09 -32.33
CA GLU A 72 -32.00 8.83 -31.43
C GLU A 72 -32.93 9.64 -32.32
N PHE A 73 -34.13 9.11 -32.57
CA PHE A 73 -35.16 9.84 -33.29
C PHE A 73 -35.62 11.03 -32.42
N LYS A 74 -35.07 12.20 -32.70
CA LYS A 74 -35.45 13.46 -32.04
C LYS A 74 -36.84 13.89 -32.52
N ARG A 75 -37.61 14.55 -31.64
CA ARG A 75 -38.90 15.14 -32.01
C ARG A 75 -38.64 16.42 -32.80
N LEU A 76 -39.43 16.68 -33.86
CA LEU A 76 -39.36 17.93 -34.62
C LEU A 76 -39.95 19.13 -33.86
N ASN A 77 -40.95 18.90 -32.99
CA ASN A 77 -41.53 19.91 -32.10
C ASN A 77 -41.97 19.24 -30.78
N LYS A 78 -42.06 20.01 -29.68
CA LYS A 78 -42.37 19.54 -28.32
C LYS A 78 -43.75 18.89 -28.21
N ASN A 79 -44.71 19.32 -29.05
CA ASN A 79 -46.08 18.80 -29.08
C ASN A 79 -46.26 17.58 -30.00
N ARG A 80 -45.19 17.07 -30.65
CA ARG A 80 -45.24 15.87 -31.51
C ARG A 80 -44.80 14.62 -30.70
N PRO A 81 -45.45 13.45 -30.88
CA PRO A 81 -44.95 12.20 -30.31
C PRO A 81 -43.54 11.85 -30.83
N ARG A 82 -42.77 11.09 -30.03
CA ARG A 82 -41.43 10.61 -30.43
C ARG A 82 -41.54 9.27 -31.13
N GLU A 83 -40.88 9.14 -32.27
CA GLU A 83 -40.71 7.86 -32.94
C GLU A 83 -39.80 6.94 -32.10
N GLN A 84 -40.18 5.66 -31.96
CA GLN A 84 -39.38 4.63 -31.29
C GLN A 84 -39.33 3.38 -32.18
N THR A 85 -38.21 2.68 -32.15
CA THR A 85 -38.04 1.42 -32.87
C THR A 85 -38.90 0.31 -32.25
N ALA A 86 -39.65 -0.42 -33.08
CA ALA A 86 -40.45 -1.58 -32.66
C ALA A 86 -39.59 -2.74 -32.11
N LYS A 87 -38.27 -2.72 -32.34
CA LYS A 87 -37.33 -3.71 -31.77
C LYS A 87 -36.93 -3.39 -30.32
N ARG A 88 -37.37 -2.27 -29.76
CA ARG A 88 -37.07 -1.87 -28.38
C ARG A 88 -37.89 -2.73 -27.41
N GLN A 89 -37.21 -3.58 -26.66
CA GLN A 89 -37.82 -4.37 -25.59
C GLN A 89 -38.36 -3.44 -24.49
N VAL A 90 -39.57 -3.72 -24.00
CA VAL A 90 -40.19 -2.99 -22.89
C VAL A 90 -39.48 -3.38 -21.59
N PRO A 91 -39.03 -2.43 -20.75
CA PRO A 91 -38.46 -2.78 -19.45
C PRO A 91 -39.50 -3.49 -18.58
N PHE A 92 -39.08 -4.57 -17.93
CA PHE A 92 -39.90 -5.24 -16.92
C PHE A 92 -40.20 -4.30 -15.74
N LEU A 93 -41.44 -4.34 -15.24
CA LEU A 93 -41.88 -3.53 -14.10
C LEU A 93 -40.96 -3.78 -12.89
N GLY A 94 -40.24 -2.76 -12.42
CA GLY A 94 -39.29 -2.89 -11.31
C GLY A 94 -37.84 -3.18 -11.71
N ALA A 95 -37.47 -3.08 -13.00
CA ALA A 95 -36.07 -3.16 -13.43
C ALA A 95 -35.17 -2.10 -12.74
N GLU A 96 -35.72 -0.94 -12.39
CA GLU A 96 -35.04 0.14 -11.66
C GLU A 96 -34.69 -0.24 -10.20
N LEU A 97 -35.48 -1.11 -9.56
CA LEU A 97 -35.22 -1.63 -8.21
C LEU A 97 -34.15 -2.72 -8.18
N ARG A 98 -33.82 -3.32 -9.34
CA ARG A 98 -32.70 -4.26 -9.49
C ARG A 98 -31.40 -3.50 -9.79
N THR A 99 -31.23 -2.31 -9.22
CA THR A 99 -29.91 -1.69 -9.15
C THR A 99 -29.01 -2.66 -8.40
N LYS A 100 -28.05 -3.20 -9.17
CA LYS A 100 -26.98 -4.13 -8.82
C LYS A 100 -26.82 -4.26 -7.29
N ARG A 101 -27.17 -5.43 -6.73
CA ARG A 101 -26.73 -5.80 -5.37
C ARG A 101 -25.27 -5.42 -5.28
N LYS A 102 -24.95 -4.38 -4.49
CA LYS A 102 -23.56 -4.00 -4.25
C LYS A 102 -22.91 -5.30 -3.77
N LYS A 103 -21.86 -5.74 -4.46
CA LYS A 103 -21.11 -6.91 -4.01
C LYS A 103 -20.78 -6.61 -2.56
N ASP A 104 -21.15 -7.49 -1.64
CA ASP A 104 -20.74 -7.33 -0.26
C ASP A 104 -19.22 -7.35 -0.28
N ASP A 105 -18.61 -6.18 -0.15
CA ASP A 105 -17.17 -6.05 -0.10
C ASP A 105 -16.69 -6.95 1.04
N VAL A 106 -15.69 -7.81 0.77
CA VAL A 106 -15.15 -8.74 1.77
C VAL A 106 -14.56 -7.90 2.90
N ARG A 107 -15.30 -7.76 4.00
CA ARG A 107 -14.87 -6.98 5.15
C ARG A 107 -13.89 -7.81 5.97
N ASP A 108 -12.64 -7.38 6.00
CA ASP A 108 -11.67 -7.88 6.97
C ASP A 108 -11.76 -6.99 8.22
N PRO A 109 -12.19 -7.52 9.38
CA PRO A 109 -12.33 -6.73 10.60
C PRO A 109 -11.01 -6.11 11.09
N ARG A 110 -9.85 -6.58 10.60
CA ARG A 110 -8.55 -5.94 10.90
C ARG A 110 -8.34 -4.65 10.13
N PHE A 111 -8.99 -4.51 8.99
CA PHE A 111 -8.86 -3.39 8.06
C PHE A 111 -10.16 -2.60 7.89
N ASP A 112 -11.23 -2.97 8.60
CA ASP A 112 -12.50 -2.26 8.61
C ASP A 112 -12.51 -1.24 9.75
N GLU A 113 -12.63 0.05 9.40
CA GLU A 113 -12.70 1.17 10.34
C GLU A 113 -13.85 1.02 11.35
N ARG A 114 -14.88 0.23 11.02
CA ARG A 114 -16.04 -0.02 11.88
C ARG A 114 -15.74 -0.99 13.02
N ALA A 115 -14.67 -1.77 12.94
CA ALA A 115 -14.30 -2.77 13.94
C ALA A 115 -13.64 -2.17 15.20
N GLY A 116 -13.37 -0.86 15.21
CA GLY A 116 -12.85 -0.11 16.35
C GLY A 116 -11.42 0.39 16.17
N GLU A 117 -10.97 1.20 17.13
CA GLU A 117 -9.64 1.82 17.10
C GLU A 117 -8.57 1.01 17.84
N TYR A 118 -7.32 1.21 17.43
CA TYR A 118 -6.16 0.53 18.04
C TYR A 118 -5.84 1.07 19.44
N ASP A 119 -6.15 0.28 20.47
CA ASP A 119 -5.75 0.56 21.84
C ASP A 119 -4.36 -0.02 22.14
N VAL A 120 -3.36 0.85 22.22
CA VAL A 120 -1.96 0.52 22.52
C VAL A 120 -1.81 -0.23 23.84
N LYS A 121 -2.61 0.11 24.87
CA LYS A 121 -2.47 -0.51 26.19
C LYS A 121 -2.93 -1.96 26.15
N LYS A 122 -4.14 -2.21 25.64
CA LYS A 122 -4.69 -3.57 25.48
C LYS A 122 -3.82 -4.42 24.57
N PHE A 123 -3.32 -3.86 23.48
CA PHE A 123 -2.40 -4.56 22.59
C PHE A 123 -1.15 -5.03 23.35
N LYS A 124 -0.49 -4.14 24.09
CA LYS A 124 0.72 -4.49 24.83
C LYS A 124 0.48 -5.47 25.96
N GLU A 125 -0.71 -5.46 26.57
CA GLU A 125 -1.10 -6.45 27.57
C GLU A 125 -1.34 -7.82 26.92
N ASN A 126 -2.15 -7.88 25.86
CA ASN A 126 -2.49 -9.12 25.15
C ASN A 126 -1.27 -9.77 24.49
N TYR A 127 -0.34 -8.96 23.97
CA TYR A 127 0.85 -9.42 23.24
C TYR A 127 2.15 -9.30 24.05
N LYS A 128 2.06 -9.29 25.38
CA LYS A 128 3.24 -9.20 26.25
C LYS A 128 4.29 -10.29 25.97
N PHE A 129 3.84 -11.49 25.63
CA PHE A 129 4.69 -12.65 25.32
C PHE A 129 5.62 -12.42 24.11
N VAL A 130 5.29 -11.49 23.20
CA VAL A 130 6.10 -11.16 22.02
C VAL A 130 7.48 -10.60 22.42
N SER A 131 7.59 -10.00 23.59
CA SER A 131 8.87 -9.54 24.14
C SER A 131 9.80 -10.71 24.45
N GLU A 132 9.27 -11.78 25.06
CA GLU A 132 10.00 -13.00 25.40
C GLU A 132 10.44 -13.77 24.14
N ILE A 133 9.57 -13.83 23.13
CA ILE A 133 9.92 -14.43 21.83
C ILE A 133 11.09 -13.67 21.20
N ARG A 134 11.05 -12.34 21.16
CA ARG A 134 12.14 -11.53 20.62
C ARG A 134 13.46 -11.73 21.35
N GLU A 135 13.43 -11.89 22.67
CA GLU A 135 14.65 -12.17 23.45
C GLU A 135 15.25 -13.54 23.09
N LYS A 136 14.41 -14.56 22.89
CA LYS A 136 14.84 -15.89 22.38
C LYS A 136 15.41 -15.80 20.97
N GLU A 137 14.75 -15.07 20.06
CA GLU A 137 15.24 -14.83 18.69
C GLU A 137 16.60 -14.14 18.69
N VAL A 138 16.80 -13.13 19.53
CA VAL A 138 18.11 -12.46 19.67
C VAL A 138 19.19 -13.44 20.13
N ALA A 139 18.87 -14.36 21.05
CA ALA A 139 19.82 -15.39 21.49
C ALA A 139 20.17 -16.36 20.35
N GLN A 140 19.16 -16.81 19.59
CA GLN A 140 19.36 -17.68 18.41
C GLN A 140 20.20 -16.99 17.33
N LEU A 141 19.90 -15.73 17.01
CA LEU A 141 20.66 -14.96 16.02
C LEU A 141 22.11 -14.72 16.46
N LYS A 142 22.37 -14.51 17.76
CA LYS A 142 23.74 -14.45 18.28
C LYS A 142 24.48 -15.77 18.11
N ALA A 143 23.81 -16.89 18.35
CA ALA A 143 24.39 -18.22 18.12
C ALA A 143 24.66 -18.46 16.63
N ALA A 144 23.74 -18.04 15.75
CA ALA A 144 23.93 -18.09 14.30
C ALA A 144 25.11 -17.23 13.85
N LEU A 145 25.24 -16.01 14.37
CA LEU A 145 26.32 -15.07 14.03
C LEU A 145 27.72 -15.63 14.31
N ASN A 146 27.84 -16.48 15.35
CA ASN A 146 29.09 -17.14 15.70
C ASN A 146 29.43 -18.32 14.78
N LYS A 147 28.42 -18.93 14.15
CA LYS A 147 28.58 -20.09 13.26
C LYS A 147 28.77 -19.69 11.80
N THR A 148 28.14 -18.60 11.37
CA THR A 148 28.25 -18.10 9.99
C THR A 148 29.65 -17.56 9.72
N THR A 149 30.26 -18.04 8.64
CA THR A 149 31.56 -17.59 8.14
C THR A 149 31.41 -16.46 7.11
N ASP A 150 30.34 -16.51 6.30
CA ASP A 150 30.10 -15.53 5.24
C ASP A 150 29.91 -14.10 5.78
N GLU A 151 30.52 -13.13 5.10
CA GLU A 151 30.54 -11.75 5.57
C GLU A 151 29.21 -11.04 5.34
N GLU A 152 28.52 -11.32 4.24
CA GLU A 152 27.26 -10.67 3.90
C GLU A 152 26.16 -11.13 4.86
N GLU A 153 26.01 -12.44 5.02
CA GLU A 153 25.10 -13.03 6.02
C GLU A 153 25.39 -12.53 7.44
N ARG A 154 26.67 -12.44 7.85
CA ARG A 154 27.02 -11.88 9.17
C ARG A 154 26.59 -10.43 9.33
N ARG A 155 26.69 -9.60 8.27
CA ARG A 155 26.23 -8.21 8.31
C ARG A 155 24.71 -8.15 8.46
N GLU A 156 23.98 -9.01 7.77
CA GLU A 156 22.52 -9.10 7.88
C GLU A 156 22.08 -9.54 9.27
N ILE A 157 22.69 -10.60 9.81
CA ILE A 157 22.40 -11.09 11.17
C ILE A 157 22.70 -10.00 12.22
N LYS A 158 23.80 -9.24 12.07
CA LYS A 158 24.07 -8.10 12.97
C LYS A 158 22.99 -7.02 12.88
N LYS A 159 22.54 -6.68 11.67
CA LYS A 159 21.45 -5.70 11.45
C LYS A 159 20.15 -6.16 12.09
N THR A 160 19.79 -7.44 11.94
CA THR A 160 18.55 -7.99 12.52
C THR A 160 18.61 -8.02 14.05
N ILE A 161 19.74 -8.43 14.64
CA ILE A 161 19.98 -8.37 16.09
C ILE A 161 19.81 -6.93 16.60
N GLN A 162 20.45 -5.96 15.95
CA GLN A 162 20.36 -4.56 16.35
C GLN A 162 18.92 -4.05 16.31
N ARG A 163 18.17 -4.42 15.26
CA ARG A 163 16.74 -4.06 15.11
C ARG A 163 15.90 -4.62 16.25
N LEU A 164 16.07 -5.88 16.61
CA LEU A 164 15.32 -6.53 17.69
C LEU A 164 15.67 -5.94 19.06
N ILE A 165 16.95 -5.69 19.33
CA ILE A 165 17.40 -5.05 20.57
C ILE A 165 16.79 -3.65 20.69
N ASN A 166 16.81 -2.86 19.60
CA ASN A 166 16.22 -1.52 19.59
C ASN A 166 14.72 -1.56 19.92
N LYS A 167 13.96 -2.49 19.30
CA LYS A 167 12.54 -2.70 19.61
C LYS A 167 12.31 -3.04 21.08
N ASN A 168 13.09 -3.95 21.65
CA ASN A 168 12.99 -4.32 23.06
C ASN A 168 13.31 -3.13 23.99
N VAL A 169 14.30 -2.32 23.66
CA VAL A 169 14.66 -1.12 24.42
C VAL A 169 13.55 -0.07 24.37
N GLU A 170 12.97 0.19 23.20
CA GLU A 170 11.86 1.14 23.04
C GLU A 170 10.62 0.70 23.81
N GLU A 171 10.31 -0.59 23.79
CA GLU A 171 9.21 -1.16 24.56
C GLU A 171 9.43 -1.02 26.06
N LYS A 172 10.63 -1.36 26.57
CA LYS A 172 11.00 -1.18 27.99
C LYS A 172 10.87 0.30 28.41
N LYS A 173 11.33 1.23 27.57
CA LYS A 173 11.15 2.69 27.81
C LYS A 173 9.68 3.09 27.87
N TRP A 174 8.84 2.54 26.99
CA TRP A 174 7.40 2.80 27.02
C TRP A 174 6.79 2.31 28.34
N HIS A 175 7.12 1.10 28.79
CA HIS A 175 6.61 0.57 30.05
C HIS A 175 7.05 1.40 31.25
N GLN A 176 8.32 1.80 31.32
CA GLN A 176 8.82 2.70 32.37
C GLN A 176 8.06 4.03 32.39
N LYS A 177 7.81 4.63 31.22
CA LYS A 177 7.02 5.86 31.12
C LYS A 177 5.57 5.68 31.58
N GLN A 178 4.95 4.53 31.27
CA GLN A 178 3.59 4.23 31.75
C GLN A 178 3.56 3.98 33.26
N GLN A 179 4.58 3.35 33.83
CA GLN A 179 4.71 3.16 35.28
C GLN A 179 4.83 4.51 35.99
N GLN A 180 5.70 5.39 35.53
CA GLN A 180 5.83 6.75 36.07
C GLN A 180 4.50 7.52 36.04
N LEU A 181 3.76 7.42 34.92
CA LEU A 181 2.44 8.05 34.82
C LEU A 181 1.43 7.47 35.83
N LYS A 182 1.45 6.15 36.05
CA LYS A 182 0.59 5.50 37.04
C LYS A 182 0.97 5.92 38.46
N GLU A 183 2.26 6.00 38.76
CA GLU A 183 2.78 6.48 40.05
C GLU A 183 2.33 7.93 40.31
N GLU A 184 2.53 8.83 39.35
CA GLU A 184 2.07 10.22 39.41
C GLU A 184 0.56 10.31 39.69
N GLN A 185 -0.25 9.49 39.02
CA GLN A 185 -1.69 9.43 39.26
C GLN A 185 -2.02 8.90 40.66
N SER A 186 -1.30 7.87 41.13
CA SER A 186 -1.52 7.30 42.45
C SER A 186 -1.16 8.27 43.57
N ASP A 187 -0.11 9.08 43.39
CA ASP A 187 0.30 10.08 44.38
C ASP A 187 -0.69 11.24 44.45
N ILE A 188 -1.27 11.64 43.31
CA ILE A 188 -2.37 12.61 43.26
C ILE A 188 -3.59 12.05 44.02
N GLN A 189 -3.97 10.80 43.78
CA GLN A 189 -5.10 10.17 44.46
C GLN A 189 -4.88 10.09 45.98
N LYS A 190 -3.67 9.74 46.41
CA LYS A 190 -3.29 9.72 47.84
C LYS A 190 -3.38 11.10 48.47
N ALA A 191 -2.84 12.13 47.82
CA ALA A 191 -2.91 13.50 48.34
C ALA A 191 -4.35 13.96 48.54
N ILE A 192 -5.23 13.66 47.57
CA ILE A 192 -6.67 13.96 47.66
C ILE A 192 -7.31 13.18 48.83
N ALA A 193 -7.01 11.89 48.96
CA ALA A 193 -7.55 11.05 50.03
C ALA A 193 -7.10 11.52 51.43
N GLU A 194 -5.87 12.02 51.55
CA GLU A 194 -5.32 12.64 52.77
C GLU A 194 -5.85 14.05 53.03
N GLY A 195 -6.65 14.63 52.12
CA GLY A 195 -7.14 16.02 52.20
C GLY A 195 -6.06 17.08 51.94
N ARG A 196 -4.90 16.68 51.41
CA ARG A 196 -3.82 17.59 51.00
C ARG A 196 -4.06 18.08 49.58
N GLN A 197 -3.53 19.26 49.24
CA GLN A 197 -3.63 19.79 47.88
C GLN A 197 -2.78 18.93 46.91
N PRO A 198 -3.37 18.33 45.86
CA PRO A 198 -2.62 17.52 44.90
C PRO A 198 -1.69 18.37 44.04
N HIS A 199 -0.46 17.89 43.83
CA HIS A 199 0.52 18.55 42.94
C HIS A 199 0.43 17.99 41.52
N PHE A 200 0.07 18.83 40.56
CA PHE A 200 0.04 18.48 39.14
C PHE A 200 1.34 18.92 38.46
N ILE A 201 2.19 17.96 38.11
CA ILE A 201 3.50 18.22 37.51
C ILE A 201 3.32 18.89 36.14
N THR A 202 3.94 20.05 35.95
CA THR A 202 3.90 20.75 34.66
C THR A 202 4.79 20.08 33.61
N LYS A 203 4.54 20.36 32.31
CA LYS A 203 5.38 19.84 31.21
C LYS A 203 6.85 20.22 31.36
N LYS A 204 7.16 21.39 31.94
CA LYS A 204 8.54 21.84 32.17
C LYS A 204 9.20 21.03 33.28
N GLU A 205 8.52 20.85 34.41
CA GLU A 205 9.00 20.01 35.52
C GLU A 205 9.20 18.55 35.10
N ARG A 206 8.31 18.00 34.27
CA ARG A 206 8.49 16.66 33.75
C ARG A 206 9.78 16.54 32.94
N ARG A 207 10.06 17.52 32.07
CA ARG A 207 11.30 17.54 31.29
C ARG A 207 12.55 17.68 32.18
N THR A 208 12.50 18.50 33.23
CA THR A 208 13.65 18.62 34.15
C THR A 208 13.87 17.31 34.90
N LYS A 209 12.81 16.67 35.40
CA LYS A 209 12.88 15.33 36.01
C LYS A 209 13.47 14.29 35.05
N GLU A 210 12.99 14.24 33.81
CA GLU A 210 13.52 13.33 32.78
C GLU A 210 15.00 13.59 32.46
N LEU A 211 15.44 14.86 32.41
CA LEU A 211 16.84 15.22 32.18
C LEU A 211 17.75 14.86 33.36
N VAL A 212 17.27 15.06 34.59
CA VAL A 212 18.00 14.68 35.82
C VAL A 212 18.17 13.16 35.87
N ALA A 213 17.09 12.40 35.65
CA ALA A 213 17.15 10.94 35.61
C ALA A 213 18.12 10.43 34.53
N GLN A 214 18.11 11.02 33.33
CA GLN A 214 19.06 10.67 32.27
C GLN A 214 20.51 10.99 32.65
N PHE A 215 20.74 12.11 33.33
CA PHE A 215 22.07 12.49 33.80
C PHE A 215 22.60 11.51 34.83
N GLU A 216 21.77 11.13 35.80
CA GLU A 216 22.10 10.14 36.83
C GLU A 216 22.39 8.76 36.22
N GLU A 217 21.54 8.30 35.30
CA GLU A 217 21.74 7.04 34.58
C GLU A 217 23.06 7.03 33.80
N LEU A 218 23.40 8.14 33.12
CA LEU A 218 24.66 8.27 32.40
C LEU A 218 25.87 8.34 33.33
N LYS A 219 25.72 8.97 34.50
CA LYS A 219 26.75 9.05 35.55
C LYS A 219 27.02 7.66 36.12
N GLN A 220 25.98 6.93 36.49
CA GLN A 220 26.07 5.54 36.99
C GLN A 220 26.70 4.61 35.96
N LYS A 221 26.34 4.74 34.68
CA LYS A 221 26.91 3.94 33.58
C LYS A 221 28.33 4.34 33.19
N GLY A 222 28.90 5.41 33.76
CA GLY A 222 30.22 5.95 33.37
C GLY A 222 30.29 6.55 31.96
N LYS A 223 29.14 6.78 31.31
CA LYS A 223 29.07 7.27 29.91
C LYS A 223 28.86 8.79 29.81
N LEU A 224 28.80 9.48 30.95
CA LEU A 224 28.53 10.90 31.03
C LEU A 224 29.56 11.75 30.27
N ALA A 225 30.85 11.50 30.47
CA ALA A 225 31.92 12.26 29.81
C ALA A 225 31.82 12.17 28.28
N LYS A 226 31.64 10.95 27.74
CA LYS A 226 31.45 10.70 26.31
C LYS A 226 30.19 11.39 25.76
N HIS A 227 29.11 11.41 26.54
CA HIS A 227 27.88 12.10 26.14
C HIS A 227 28.09 13.62 26.08
N LEU A 228 28.77 14.21 27.07
CA LEU A 228 29.11 15.63 27.08
C LEU A 228 30.05 15.99 25.92
N GLU A 229 31.05 15.17 25.64
CA GLU A 229 31.96 15.36 24.50
C GLU A 229 31.21 15.37 23.17
N LYS A 230 30.32 14.38 22.94
CA LYS A 230 29.45 14.35 21.75
C LYS A 230 28.56 15.60 21.65
N ARG A 231 28.02 16.06 22.77
CA ARG A 231 27.18 17.25 22.82
C ARG A 231 27.98 18.53 22.54
N ARG A 232 29.20 18.65 23.06
CA ARG A 232 30.16 19.72 22.73
C ARG A 232 30.49 19.73 21.24
N LYS A 233 30.84 18.57 20.65
CA LYS A 233 31.11 18.43 19.21
C LYS A 233 29.91 18.84 18.36
N LYS A 234 28.70 18.40 18.73
CA LYS A 234 27.46 18.77 18.03
C LYS A 234 27.15 20.27 18.13
N ASN A 235 27.38 20.89 19.28
CA ASN A 235 27.19 22.33 19.46
C ASN A 235 28.21 23.12 18.64
N ALA A 236 29.50 22.77 18.72
CA ALA A 236 30.54 23.41 17.91
C ALA A 236 30.26 23.31 16.41
N ALA A 237 29.78 22.16 15.91
CA ALA A 237 29.37 22.00 14.52
C ALA A 237 28.17 22.89 14.14
N LYS A 238 27.18 23.05 15.04
CA LYS A 238 26.06 23.98 14.84
C LYS A 238 26.51 25.43 14.84
N ASP A 239 27.43 25.78 15.73
CA ASP A 239 27.96 27.14 15.85
C ASP A 239 28.78 27.50 14.59
N ARG A 240 29.63 26.60 14.10
CA ARG A 240 30.33 26.76 12.80
C ARG A 240 29.36 27.00 11.65
N LYS A 241 28.33 26.14 11.54
CA LYS A 241 27.27 26.31 10.52
C LYS A 241 26.51 27.63 10.65
N ARG A 242 26.28 28.11 11.88
CA ARG A 242 25.61 29.40 12.12
C ARG A 242 26.48 30.60 11.75
N ILE A 243 27.79 30.48 11.93
CA ILE A 243 28.77 31.54 11.67
C ILE A 243 29.24 31.52 10.20
N GLY A 244 28.98 30.44 9.45
CA GLY A 244 29.31 30.34 8.03
C GLY A 244 30.75 29.90 7.75
N PHE A 245 31.43 29.32 8.73
CA PHE A 245 32.68 28.60 8.49
C PHE A 245 32.35 27.16 8.08
N ASP A 246 32.65 26.82 6.82
CA ASP A 246 32.67 25.44 6.31
C ASP A 246 33.90 24.67 6.82
#